data_AF-A0A945ALN7-F1
#
_entry.id   AF-A0A945ALN7-F1
#
_cell.length_a   1.000
_cell.length_b   1.000
_cell.length_c   1.000
_cell.angle_alpha   90.00
_cell.angle_beta   90.00
_cell.angle_gamma   90.00
#
_symmetry.space_group_name_H-M   'P 1'
#
loop_
_entity.id
_entity.type
_entity.pdbx_description
1 polymer ?
#
loop_
_entity_poly.entity_id
_entity_poly.type
_entity_poly.pdbx_seq_one_letter_code
_entity_poly.pdbx_strand_id
1 'polypeptide(L)' 'MKDKLIIFDTTLRDGEQSPGASMTRDEKVRIARALERLKVDVIEAGFPAASAGDF' A
#
# COMPACT_ATOMS: atom_id res chain seq x y z
N MET A 1 -14.13 -26.15 9.09
CA MET A 1 -13.70 -25.01 8.25
C MET A 1 -12.34 -24.57 8.74
N LYS A 2 -11.41 -24.23 7.85
CA LYS A 2 -10.24 -23.43 8.25
C LYS A 2 -10.64 -21.96 8.19
N ASP A 3 -10.29 -21.19 9.21
CA ASP A 3 -10.47 -19.75 9.20
C ASP A 3 -9.62 -19.16 8.06
N LYS A 4 -10.23 -18.30 7.23
CA LYS A 4 -9.51 -17.60 6.16
C LYS A 4 -8.72 -16.46 6.79
N LEU A 5 -7.39 -16.52 6.73
CA LEU A 5 -6.53 -15.37 7.01
C LEU A 5 -6.65 -14.37 5.86
N ILE A 6 -6.85 -13.09 6.19
CA ILE A 6 -6.84 -11.98 5.24
C ILE A 6 -5.68 -11.08 5.61
N ILE A 7 -4.83 -10.75 4.64
CA ILE A 7 -3.73 -9.80 4.82
C ILE A 7 -4.17 -8.43 4.29
N PHE A 8 -4.20 -7.45 5.19
CA PHE A 8 -4.41 -6.04 4.88
C PHE A 8 -3.08 -5.32 5.04
N ASP A 9 -2.52 -4.83 3.93
CA ASP A 9 -1.21 -4.18 3.89
C ASP A 9 -1.35 -2.66 3.75
N THR A 10 -0.67 -1.92 4.62
CA THR A 10 -0.72 -0.45 4.70
C THR A 10 0.55 0.22 4.18
N THR A 11 1.42 -0.49 3.47
CA THR A 11 2.74 0.03 3.04
C THR A 11 2.63 1.31 2.21
N LEU A 12 1.63 1.43 1.33
CA LEU A 12 1.51 2.60 0.44
C LEU A 12 0.89 3.83 1.11
N ARG A 13 0.34 3.68 2.32
CA ARG A 13 -0.27 4.77 3.10
C ARG A 13 0.54 5.07 4.36
N ASP A 14 0.61 4.13 5.29
CA ASP A 14 1.35 4.31 6.55
C ASP A 14 2.85 4.25 6.33
N GLY A 15 3.30 3.36 5.44
CA GLY A 15 4.72 3.25 5.10
C GLY A 15 5.25 4.56 4.51
N GLU A 16 4.50 5.21 3.63
CA GLU A 16 4.89 6.50 3.03
C GLU A 16 5.01 7.64 4.05
N GLN A 17 4.22 7.61 5.13
CA GLN A 17 4.25 8.63 6.19
C GLN A 17 5.47 8.49 7.13
N SER A 18 6.23 7.40 7.00
CA SER A 18 7.44 7.20 7.80
C SER A 18 8.58 8.12 7.34
N PRO A 19 9.38 8.69 8.26
CA PRO A 19 10.50 9.55 7.90
C PRO A 19 11.47 8.87 6.92
N GLY A 20 11.72 9.52 5.77
CA GLY A 20 12.62 9.00 4.74
C GLY A 20 12.01 7.91 3.84
N ALA A 21 10.72 7.61 3.97
CA ALA A 21 10.02 6.60 3.17
C ALA A 21 8.99 7.20 2.18
N SER A 22 9.08 8.50 1.91
CA SER A 22 8.23 9.17 0.92
C SER A 22 8.35 8.50 -0.44
N MET A 23 7.23 8.28 -1.12
CA MET A 23 7.19 7.53 -2.37
C MET A 23 6.68 8.42 -3.50
N THR A 24 7.30 8.30 -4.66
CA THR A 24 6.71 8.81 -5.90
C THR A 24 5.60 7.87 -6.37
N ARG A 25 4.72 8.35 -7.26
CA ARG A 25 3.67 7.54 -7.88
C ARG A 25 4.22 6.26 -8.53
N ASP A 26 5.34 6.35 -9.22
CA ASP A 26 5.95 5.20 -9.89
C ASP A 26 6.53 4.18 -8.89
N GLU A 27 7.08 4.64 -7.77
CA GLU A 27 7.51 3.77 -6.66
C GLU A 27 6.31 3.08 -6.02
N LYS A 28 5.20 3.80 -5.77
CA LYS A 28 3.95 3.20 -5.27
C LYS A 28 3.46 2.09 -6.19
N VAL A 29 3.42 2.32 -7.50
CA VAL A 29 3.02 1.29 -8.47
C VAL A 29 3.96 0.09 -8.43
N ARG A 30 5.27 0.31 -8.33
CA ARG A 30 6.26 -0.77 -8.25
C ARG A 30 6.07 -1.63 -6.99
N ILE A 31 5.83 -0.99 -5.84
CA ILE A 31 5.58 -1.67 -4.55
C ILE A 31 4.22 -2.40 -4.59
N ALA A 32 3.16 -1.77 -5.12
CA ALA A 32 1.85 -2.40 -5.27
C ALA A 32 1.94 -3.72 -6.06
N ARG A 33 2.72 -3.74 -7.15
CA ARG A 33 2.98 -4.95 -7.93
C ARG A 33 3.78 -5.99 -7.15
N ALA A 34 4.66 -5.58 -6.25
CA ALA A 34 5.37 -6.52 -5.37
C ALA A 34 4.41 -7.15 -4.34
N LEU A 35 3.54 -6.35 -3.72
CA LEU A 35 2.51 -6.82 -2.78
C LEU A 35 1.51 -7.77 -3.48
N GLU A 36 1.08 -7.46 -4.70
CA GLU A 36 0.26 -8.37 -5.51
C GLU A 36 0.94 -9.73 -5.71
N ARG A 37 2.24 -9.75 -6.08
CA ARG A 37 3.00 -11.01 -6.23
C ARG A 37 3.14 -11.79 -4.93
N LEU A 38 3.13 -11.11 -3.77
CA LEU A 38 3.10 -11.73 -2.44
C LEU A 38 1.71 -12.26 -2.04
N LYS A 39 0.69 -12.04 -2.88
CA LYS A 39 -0.71 -12.46 -2.67
C LYS A 39 -1.34 -11.84 -1.41
N VAL A 40 -1.03 -10.58 -1.17
CA VAL A 40 -1.76 -9.78 -0.16
C VAL A 40 -3.22 -9.64 -0.62
N ASP A 41 -4.18 -9.81 0.28
CA ASP A 41 -5.60 -9.75 -0.06
C ASP A 41 -6.08 -8.31 -0.32
N VAL A 42 -5.59 -7.34 0.46
CA VAL A 42 -6.00 -5.94 0.38
C VAL A 42 -4.79 -5.01 0.57
N ILE A 43 -4.69 -3.98 -0.27
CA ILE A 43 -3.64 -2.95 -0.19
C ILE A 43 -4.32 -1.59 0.05
N GLU A 44 -3.92 -0.90 1.12
CA GLU A 44 -4.31 0.50 1.35
C GLU A 44 -3.42 1.42 0.50
N ALA A 45 -4.00 2.00 -0.56
CA ALA A 45 -3.23 2.67 -1.61
C ALA A 45 -2.73 4.09 -1.26
N GLY A 46 -3.26 4.73 -0.21
CA GLY A 46 -2.96 6.11 0.16
C GLY A 46 -4.11 6.77 0.89
N PHE A 47 -4.05 8.11 1.03
CA PHE A 47 -5.11 8.91 1.65
C PHE A 47 -5.46 10.15 0.78
N PRO A 48 -6.31 9.97 -0.25
CA PRO A 48 -6.61 11.00 -1.26
C PRO A 48 -7.17 12.31 -0.69
N ALA A 49 -7.88 12.24 0.44
CA ALA A 49 -8.42 13.42 1.11
C ALA A 49 -7.33 14.36 1.67
N ALA A 50 -6.13 13.85 1.95
CA ALA A 50 -5.01 14.63 2.48
C ALA A 50 -3.83 14.75 1.51
N SER A 51 -3.81 13.96 0.43
CA SER A 51 -2.73 13.92 -0.55
C SER A 51 -3.30 14.00 -1.97
N ALA A 52 -3.04 15.12 -2.64
CA ALA A 52 -3.44 15.31 -4.04
C ALA A 52 -2.74 14.33 -5.01
N GLY A 53 -1.60 13.74 -4.59
CA GLY A 53 -0.87 12.73 -5.37
C GLY A 53 -1.47 11.32 -5.30
N ASP A 54 -2.45 11.09 -4.43
CA ASP A 54 -3.11 9.80 -4.23
C ASP A 54 -4.44 9.68 -5.02
N PHE A 55 -4.85 10.74 -5.72
CA PHE A 55 -6.03 10.78 -6.59
C PHE A 55 -5.80 10.17 -7.98
#